data_AF-A0A1I0DUD4-F1
#
_entry.id   AF-A0A1I0DUD4-F1
#
_cell.length_a   1.000
_cell.length_b   1.000
_cell.length_c   1.000
_cell.angle_alpha   90.00
_cell.angle_beta   90.00
_cell.angle_gamma   90.00
#
_symmetry.space_group_name_H-M   'P 1'
#
loop_
_entity.id
_entity.type
_entity.pdbx_description
1 polymer ?
#
loop_
_entity_poly.entity_id
_entity_poly.type
_entity_poly.pdbx_seq_one_letter_code
_entity_poly.pdbx_strand_id
1 'polypeptide(L)'
;MSFKIFSLQLTGKIKSVELIEKKRKQLADDYAEFLKTENTEELKAFLALEKYVTSSEFASKRKQVEGQSFKGSEEEKQLKEFQRLQKAARIKNYFKVEGSADLVRYEKEKESKKLADFYALEEYVKDGDFENDKKEIKGHVFKGSAEEKHLKELKKLEKSAGIKAYNELEGSEKLKQHKAFEASDKLKKYKELKTVAVNDKEKKKEFNRLSRDLAVKNYFKFEKSKKLKLYHEISGSHNLVRYKELKEQVNTEEFKKKVAFLKDKKKFEKSEAYKKYSDYKKLAADPVVTFVLKYEKSKFYKNYLDVKESFDLKRHNELKELIESDDYKKQKAWLEDKKRWEKTEDAQKLKQYETDKKKPEFVKYFKYKDSSDFDFFKNWDVVFEDTFADKKLDDTKWMTSSLTASKTLGQNYAMSGDLSIFTNGANIQTGNKLSIQVKRENKEGMVWQMPAGFVPAEFDYTSGMISSGENFRLGDGIVEAKIFFNPVKQVASSFFLANGSNVPRANLVEMGAKNILGIYTMNGSGKIASEGLEINNLKKGAYIFSLEKSGATFTWKINEQEVLQLNSNDLNKPLELNASTLVIDKLPGSSASFDVEWVKCYRKK
;
A
#
# COMPACT_ATOMS: atom_id res chain seq x y z
N MET A 1 75.04 28.43 31.47
CA MET A 1 74.06 27.43 31.98
C MET A 1 72.64 27.89 31.68
N SER A 2 71.94 27.19 30.77
CA SER A 2 70.55 27.52 30.42
C SER A 2 69.56 26.81 31.34
N PHE A 3 68.86 27.58 32.19
CA PHE A 3 67.77 27.08 33.04
C PHE A 3 66.56 26.64 32.19
N LYS A 4 66.39 27.22 31.00
CA LYS A 4 65.25 27.00 30.09
C LYS A 4 65.08 25.53 29.71
N ILE A 5 66.14 24.86 29.24
CA ILE A 5 66.07 23.46 28.81
C ILE A 5 65.74 22.53 29.98
N PHE A 6 66.39 22.75 31.12
CA PHE A 6 66.15 21.98 32.33
C PHE A 6 64.68 22.08 32.78
N SER A 7 64.12 23.30 32.82
CA SER A 7 62.70 23.51 33.16
C SER A 7 61.75 22.84 32.17
N LEU A 8 62.02 22.91 30.86
CA LEU A 8 61.18 22.29 29.83
C LEU A 8 61.16 20.76 29.94
N GLN A 9 62.29 20.14 30.31
CA GLN A 9 62.35 18.70 30.55
C GLN A 9 61.63 18.29 31.84
N LEU A 10 61.81 19.03 32.94
CA LEU A 10 61.14 18.72 34.22
C LEU A 10 59.62 18.85 34.14
N THR A 11 59.14 19.83 33.38
CA THR A 11 57.70 20.07 33.18
C THR A 11 57.08 19.17 32.11
N GLY A 12 57.86 18.26 31.51
CA GLY A 12 57.37 17.33 30.48
C GLY A 12 56.98 17.99 29.15
N LYS A 13 57.39 19.24 28.92
CA LYS A 13 57.08 19.99 27.69
C LYS A 13 57.86 19.46 26.48
N ILE A 14 59.07 18.96 26.70
CA ILE A 14 59.83 18.20 25.71
C ILE A 14 59.32 16.75 25.72
N LYS A 15 58.44 16.41 24.78
CA LYS A 15 57.89 15.07 24.60
C LYS A 15 58.98 14.09 24.11
N SER A 16 58.77 12.79 24.28
CA SER A 16 59.67 11.79 23.69
C SER A 16 59.52 11.75 22.16
N VAL A 17 60.59 11.36 21.46
CA VAL A 17 60.57 11.26 19.99
C VAL A 17 59.58 10.20 19.52
N GLU A 18 59.50 9.07 20.22
CA GLU A 18 58.58 7.97 19.89
C GLU A 18 57.12 8.44 19.96
N LEU A 19 56.77 9.28 20.95
CA LEU A 19 55.42 9.83 21.07
C LEU A 19 55.11 10.80 19.92
N ILE A 20 56.07 11.62 19.51
CA ILE A 20 55.91 12.57 18.39
C ILE A 20 55.76 11.80 17.07
N GLU A 21 56.67 10.88 16.77
CA GLU A 21 56.63 10.09 15.55
C GLU A 21 55.35 9.26 15.46
N LYS A 22 54.89 8.65 16.58
CA LYS A 22 53.60 7.95 16.63
C LYS A 22 52.42 8.87 16.33
N LYS A 23 52.40 10.08 16.90
CA LYS A 23 51.33 11.06 16.65
C LYS A 23 51.33 11.56 15.21
N ARG A 24 52.50 11.92 14.68
CA ARG A 24 52.66 12.37 13.29
C ARG A 24 52.25 11.28 12.30
N LYS A 25 52.65 10.03 12.56
CA LYS A 25 52.22 8.87 11.75
C LYS A 25 50.70 8.68 11.80
N GLN A 26 50.10 8.66 12.99
CA GLN A 26 48.64 8.54 13.11
C GLN A 26 47.92 9.66 12.37
N LEU A 27 48.42 10.89 12.46
CA LEU A 27 47.82 12.04 11.80
C LEU A 27 47.98 11.98 10.27
N ALA A 28 49.12 11.48 9.77
CA ALA A 28 49.33 11.25 8.34
C ALA A 28 48.40 10.13 7.82
N ASP A 29 48.27 9.03 8.57
CA ASP A 29 47.37 7.92 8.23
C ASP A 29 45.90 8.41 8.24
N ASP A 30 45.50 9.20 9.24
CA ASP A 30 44.17 9.82 9.32
C ASP A 30 43.92 10.83 8.18
N TYR A 31 44.93 11.59 7.75
CA TYR A 31 44.81 12.53 6.64
C TYR A 31 44.62 11.80 5.30
N ALA A 32 45.36 10.70 5.09
CA ALA A 32 45.18 9.87 3.91
C ALA A 32 43.77 9.26 3.85
N GLU A 33 43.25 8.78 4.99
CA GLU A 33 41.87 8.29 5.10
C GLU A 33 40.85 9.40 4.88
N PHE A 34 41.09 10.61 5.42
CA PHE A 34 40.24 11.78 5.19
C PHE A 34 40.10 12.10 3.70
N LEU A 35 41.22 12.22 2.97
CA LEU A 35 41.22 12.51 1.54
C LEU A 35 40.53 11.41 0.72
N LYS A 36 40.70 10.15 1.13
CA LYS A 36 40.01 9.01 0.50
C LYS A 36 38.50 9.13 0.68
N THR A 37 38.02 9.42 1.90
CA THR A 37 36.60 9.49 2.25
C THR A 37 35.91 10.70 1.63
N GLU A 38 36.59 11.86 1.59
CA GLU A 38 36.07 13.13 1.07
C GLU A 38 35.51 13.02 -0.35
N ASN A 39 36.12 12.18 -1.18
CA ASN A 39 35.77 12.03 -2.59
C ASN A 39 34.86 10.82 -2.87
N THR A 40 34.32 10.15 -1.84
CA THR A 40 33.47 8.97 -2.04
C THR A 40 32.02 9.33 -2.38
N GLU A 41 31.42 8.53 -3.25
CA GLU A 41 29.97 8.59 -3.50
C GLU A 41 29.16 8.21 -2.25
N GLU A 42 29.71 7.36 -1.38
CA GLU A 42 29.10 6.99 -0.10
C GLU A 42 28.92 8.20 0.83
N LEU A 43 29.95 9.05 0.97
CA LEU A 43 29.85 10.27 1.77
C LEU A 43 28.84 11.26 1.16
N LYS A 44 28.81 11.40 -0.17
CA LYS A 44 27.81 12.25 -0.86
C LYS A 44 26.39 11.76 -0.58
N ALA A 45 26.15 10.45 -0.69
CA ALA A 45 24.86 9.84 -0.38
C ALA A 45 24.48 10.04 1.09
N PHE A 46 25.43 9.89 2.01
CA PHE A 46 25.23 10.15 3.43
C PHE A 46 24.82 11.61 3.70
N LEU A 47 25.50 12.59 3.11
CA LEU A 47 25.19 14.01 3.27
C LEU A 47 23.81 14.36 2.69
N ALA A 48 23.44 13.78 1.54
CA ALA A 48 22.10 13.92 0.97
C ALA A 48 21.03 13.32 1.89
N LEU A 49 21.30 12.15 2.46
CA LEU A 49 20.42 11.48 3.41
C LEU A 49 20.26 12.29 4.70
N GLU A 50 21.36 12.80 5.26
CA GLU A 50 21.35 13.69 6.43
C GLU A 50 20.47 14.91 6.18
N LYS A 51 20.66 15.58 5.04
CA LYS A 51 19.84 16.74 4.64
C LYS A 51 18.35 16.37 4.56
N TYR A 52 18.02 15.19 4.04
CA TYR A 52 16.63 14.74 3.95
C TYR A 52 16.04 14.42 5.32
N VAL A 53 16.70 13.58 6.14
CA VAL A 53 16.15 13.12 7.42
C VAL A 53 16.07 14.22 8.48
N THR A 54 16.87 15.29 8.32
CA THR A 54 16.81 16.50 9.17
C THR A 54 15.85 17.57 8.64
N SER A 55 15.21 17.34 7.49
CA SER A 55 14.31 18.32 6.87
C SER A 55 12.96 18.42 7.56
N SER A 56 12.29 19.57 7.39
CA SER A 56 10.90 19.77 7.81
C SER A 56 9.92 18.87 7.05
N GLU A 57 10.25 18.50 5.80
CA GLU A 57 9.45 17.57 4.99
C GLU A 57 9.41 16.19 5.66
N PHE A 58 10.56 15.63 6.01
CA PHE A 58 10.66 14.35 6.71
C PHE A 58 9.92 14.35 8.04
N ALA A 59 10.10 15.40 8.85
CA ALA A 59 9.40 15.57 10.12
C ALA A 59 7.87 15.61 9.94
N SER A 60 7.40 16.29 8.89
CA SER A 60 5.97 16.39 8.57
C SER A 60 5.39 15.05 8.12
N LYS A 61 6.09 14.33 7.23
CA LYS A 61 5.70 12.97 6.80
C LYS A 61 5.60 12.00 7.97
N ARG A 62 6.61 12.01 8.84
CA ARG A 62 6.62 11.18 10.06
C ARG A 62 5.40 11.46 10.93
N LYS A 63 5.15 12.74 11.24
CA LYS A 63 4.00 13.15 12.05
C LYS A 63 2.67 12.76 11.40
N GLN A 64 2.55 12.91 10.08
CA GLN A 64 1.34 12.51 9.35
C GLN A 64 1.11 11.00 9.46
N VAL A 65 2.14 10.19 9.21
CA VAL A 65 2.05 8.73 9.32
C VAL A 65 1.72 8.33 10.75
N GLU A 66 2.47 8.79 11.75
CA GLU A 66 2.27 8.49 13.18
C GLU A 66 0.94 9.05 13.75
N GLY A 67 0.36 10.07 13.11
CA GLY A 67 -0.92 10.67 13.50
C GLY A 67 -2.16 9.90 13.03
N GLN A 68 -2.03 9.02 12.03
CA GLN A 68 -3.15 8.18 11.57
C GLN A 68 -3.66 7.24 12.69
N SER A 69 -4.95 6.96 12.69
CA SER A 69 -5.56 6.01 13.62
C SER A 69 -6.82 5.44 13.01
N PHE A 70 -7.11 4.17 13.29
CA PHE A 70 -8.41 3.60 12.96
C PHE A 70 -9.53 4.28 13.77
N LYS A 71 -9.25 4.66 15.02
CA LYS A 71 -10.24 5.35 15.84
C LYS A 71 -10.50 6.76 15.28
N GLY A 72 -11.75 7.04 14.93
CA GLY A 72 -12.17 8.29 14.31
C GLY A 72 -11.97 8.35 12.80
N SER A 73 -11.44 7.28 12.18
CA SER A 73 -11.26 7.21 10.73
C SER A 73 -12.58 6.97 9.98
N GLU A 74 -12.56 7.16 8.67
CA GLU A 74 -13.72 6.86 7.83
C GLU A 74 -14.02 5.36 7.79
N GLU A 75 -12.98 4.54 7.81
CA GLU A 75 -13.07 3.08 7.87
C GLU A 75 -13.80 2.64 9.15
N GLU A 76 -13.48 3.20 10.32
CA GLU A 76 -14.22 2.88 11.55
C GLU A 76 -15.70 3.28 11.46
N LYS A 77 -16.02 4.43 10.86
CA LYS A 77 -17.41 4.86 10.67
C LYS A 77 -18.17 3.88 9.76
N GLN A 78 -17.56 3.48 8.64
CA GLN A 78 -18.15 2.50 7.71
C GLN A 78 -18.38 1.15 8.40
N LEU A 79 -17.41 0.66 9.20
CA LEU A 79 -17.58 -0.57 9.97
C LEU A 79 -18.71 -0.46 11.00
N LYS A 80 -18.80 0.66 11.72
CA LYS A 80 -19.88 0.92 12.69
C LYS A 80 -21.23 1.02 11.99
N GLU A 81 -21.30 1.68 10.84
CA GLU A 81 -22.51 1.78 10.02
C GLU A 81 -22.97 0.39 9.56
N PHE A 82 -22.05 -0.43 9.05
CA PHE A 82 -22.33 -1.80 8.65
C PHE A 82 -22.86 -2.62 9.84
N GLN A 83 -22.16 -2.60 10.98
CA GLN A 83 -22.58 -3.32 12.17
C GLN A 83 -23.97 -2.86 12.67
N ARG A 84 -24.29 -1.57 12.54
CA ARG A 84 -25.61 -1.03 12.87
C ARG A 84 -26.68 -1.57 11.93
N LEU A 85 -26.46 -1.52 10.61
CA LEU A 85 -27.39 -2.03 9.60
C LEU A 85 -27.58 -3.54 9.72
N GLN A 86 -26.49 -4.29 9.92
CA GLN A 86 -26.50 -5.73 10.15
C GLN A 86 -27.33 -6.10 11.40
N LYS A 87 -27.30 -5.24 12.45
CA LYS A 87 -28.08 -5.46 13.68
C LYS A 87 -29.54 -5.05 13.55
N ALA A 88 -29.91 -4.23 12.55
CA ALA A 88 -31.25 -3.69 12.37
C ALA A 88 -32.27 -4.81 12.13
N ALA A 89 -33.39 -4.77 12.87
CA ALA A 89 -34.40 -5.83 12.83
C ALA A 89 -34.97 -6.05 11.42
N ARG A 90 -35.19 -4.98 10.66
CA ARG A 90 -35.72 -5.04 9.28
C ARG A 90 -34.80 -5.83 8.34
N ILE A 91 -33.50 -5.54 8.38
CA ILE A 91 -32.47 -6.23 7.58
C ILE A 91 -32.31 -7.69 8.01
N LYS A 92 -32.26 -7.96 9.33
CA LYS A 92 -32.22 -9.35 9.83
C LYS A 92 -33.44 -10.16 9.40
N ASN A 93 -34.63 -9.58 9.49
CA ASN A 93 -35.86 -10.26 9.09
C ASN A 93 -35.94 -10.47 7.58
N TYR A 94 -35.38 -9.57 6.78
CA TYR A 94 -35.24 -9.74 5.34
C TYR A 94 -34.40 -10.99 5.02
N PHE A 95 -33.20 -11.11 5.59
CA PHE A 95 -32.33 -12.28 5.37
C PHE A 95 -32.86 -13.59 5.98
N LYS A 96 -33.87 -13.57 6.86
CA LYS A 96 -34.58 -14.78 7.29
C LYS A 96 -35.55 -15.30 6.24
N VAL A 97 -36.06 -14.41 5.38
CA VAL A 97 -37.06 -14.72 4.34
C VAL A 97 -36.39 -14.94 2.99
N GLU A 98 -35.38 -14.14 2.66
CA GLU A 98 -34.62 -14.30 1.43
C GLU A 98 -33.97 -15.69 1.37
N GLY A 99 -34.22 -16.40 0.26
CA GLY A 99 -33.75 -17.78 0.09
C GLY A 99 -34.44 -18.82 0.98
N SER A 100 -35.43 -18.45 1.79
CA SER A 100 -36.18 -19.41 2.61
C SER A 100 -37.02 -20.36 1.75
N ALA A 101 -37.15 -21.62 2.20
CA ALA A 101 -37.96 -22.62 1.50
C ALA A 101 -39.44 -22.17 1.36
N ASP A 102 -39.97 -21.45 2.35
CA ASP A 102 -41.33 -20.93 2.30
C ASP A 102 -41.49 -19.82 1.25
N LEU A 103 -40.50 -18.93 1.07
CA LEU A 103 -40.54 -17.91 0.02
C LEU A 103 -40.51 -18.57 -1.36
N VAL A 104 -39.63 -19.55 -1.57
CA VAL A 104 -39.55 -20.30 -2.83
C VAL A 104 -40.86 -21.01 -3.13
N ARG A 105 -41.44 -21.68 -2.12
CA ARG A 105 -42.74 -22.32 -2.25
C ARG A 105 -43.83 -21.30 -2.58
N TYR A 106 -43.86 -20.16 -1.90
CA TYR A 106 -44.84 -19.10 -2.16
C TYR A 106 -44.74 -18.58 -3.60
N GLU A 107 -43.54 -18.22 -4.06
CA GLU A 107 -43.30 -17.71 -5.42
C GLU A 107 -43.72 -18.71 -6.50
N LYS A 108 -43.61 -20.01 -6.22
CA LYS A 108 -44.11 -21.08 -7.11
C LYS A 108 -45.64 -21.21 -7.06
N GLU A 109 -46.20 -21.32 -5.86
CA GLU A 109 -47.62 -21.65 -5.69
C GLU A 109 -48.55 -20.45 -5.97
N LYS A 110 -48.05 -19.21 -5.87
CA LYS A 110 -48.81 -18.01 -6.23
C LYS A 110 -49.16 -17.94 -7.72
N GLU A 111 -48.32 -18.53 -8.58
CA GLU A 111 -48.53 -18.63 -10.03
C GLU A 111 -49.22 -19.95 -10.41
N SER A 112 -49.65 -20.75 -9.43
CA SER A 112 -50.27 -22.03 -9.72
C SER A 112 -51.65 -21.87 -10.34
N LYS A 113 -51.98 -22.73 -11.31
CA LYS A 113 -53.34 -22.81 -11.87
C LYS A 113 -54.39 -22.99 -10.77
N LYS A 114 -54.07 -23.76 -9.72
CA LYS A 114 -54.96 -23.97 -8.58
C LYS A 114 -55.34 -22.65 -7.90
N LEU A 115 -54.39 -21.73 -7.72
CA LEU A 115 -54.67 -20.44 -7.11
C LEU A 115 -55.42 -19.50 -8.06
N ALA A 116 -55.09 -19.53 -9.36
CA ALA A 116 -55.86 -18.82 -10.37
C ALA A 116 -57.33 -19.27 -10.40
N ASP A 117 -57.58 -20.58 -10.37
CA ASP A 117 -58.92 -21.17 -10.29
C ASP A 117 -59.63 -20.76 -8.99
N PHE A 118 -58.90 -20.68 -7.86
CA PHE A 118 -59.45 -20.18 -6.60
C PHE A 118 -59.88 -18.71 -6.70
N TYR A 119 -59.03 -17.82 -7.22
CA TYR A 119 -59.36 -16.39 -7.32
C TYR A 119 -60.53 -16.13 -8.27
N ALA A 120 -60.58 -16.81 -9.43
CA ALA A 120 -61.71 -16.69 -10.35
C ALA A 120 -63.04 -17.15 -9.71
N LEU A 121 -63.00 -18.20 -8.90
CA LEU A 121 -64.17 -18.65 -8.15
C LEU A 121 -64.49 -17.75 -6.94
N GLU A 122 -63.47 -17.19 -6.29
CA GLU A 122 -63.64 -16.23 -5.20
C GLU A 122 -64.34 -14.96 -5.69
N GLU A 123 -63.92 -14.43 -6.84
CA GLU A 123 -64.56 -13.30 -7.55
C GLU A 123 -66.03 -13.61 -7.84
N TYR A 124 -66.32 -14.71 -8.54
CA TYR A 124 -67.70 -15.15 -8.82
C TYR A 124 -68.58 -15.29 -7.57
N VAL A 125 -68.01 -15.73 -6.44
CA VAL A 125 -68.75 -15.89 -5.19
C VAL A 125 -68.93 -14.57 -4.43
N LYS A 126 -67.93 -13.67 -4.45
CA LYS A 126 -67.93 -12.43 -3.68
C LYS A 126 -68.57 -11.25 -4.41
N ASP A 127 -68.49 -11.22 -5.74
CA ASP A 127 -68.94 -10.07 -6.55
C ASP A 127 -70.45 -10.11 -6.84
N GLY A 128 -71.14 -11.14 -6.34
CA GLY A 128 -72.60 -11.22 -6.33
C GLY A 128 -73.21 -12.12 -7.40
N ASP A 129 -72.43 -12.55 -8.41
CA ASP A 129 -72.87 -13.44 -9.48
C ASP A 129 -73.45 -14.76 -8.95
N PHE A 130 -72.78 -15.38 -7.98
CA PHE A 130 -73.30 -16.58 -7.33
C PHE A 130 -74.67 -16.36 -6.67
N GLU A 131 -74.88 -15.24 -5.98
CA GLU A 131 -76.15 -14.95 -5.33
C GLU A 131 -77.24 -14.60 -6.35
N ASN A 132 -76.88 -14.01 -7.50
CA ASN A 132 -77.79 -13.78 -8.61
C ASN A 132 -78.24 -15.11 -9.25
N ASP A 133 -77.30 -15.97 -9.65
CA ASP A 133 -77.59 -17.29 -10.23
C ASP A 133 -78.43 -18.16 -9.29
N LYS A 134 -78.08 -18.15 -7.99
CA LYS A 134 -78.82 -18.87 -6.95
C LYS A 134 -80.26 -18.37 -6.80
N LYS A 135 -80.47 -17.05 -6.83
CA LYS A 135 -81.81 -16.46 -6.77
C LYS A 135 -82.61 -16.79 -8.02
N GLU A 136 -82.01 -16.66 -9.20
CA GLU A 136 -82.63 -16.97 -10.49
C GLU A 136 -83.08 -18.44 -10.56
N ILE A 137 -82.16 -19.36 -10.30
CA ILE A 137 -82.44 -20.82 -10.35
C ILE A 137 -83.50 -21.21 -9.33
N LYS A 138 -83.45 -20.68 -8.10
CA LYS A 138 -84.47 -20.96 -7.07
C LYS A 138 -85.82 -20.33 -7.40
N GLY A 139 -85.83 -19.19 -8.08
CA GLY A 139 -87.03 -18.47 -8.53
C GLY A 139 -87.87 -19.23 -9.56
N HIS A 140 -87.25 -20.16 -10.31
CA HIS A 140 -87.97 -21.07 -11.21
C HIS A 140 -88.79 -22.13 -10.43
N VAL A 141 -90.00 -21.75 -10.02
CA VAL A 141 -90.94 -22.60 -9.29
C VAL A 141 -92.07 -23.09 -10.17
N PHE A 142 -92.51 -24.34 -9.97
CA PHE A 142 -93.67 -24.86 -10.70
C PHE A 142 -94.96 -24.10 -10.36
N LYS A 143 -95.14 -23.71 -9.09
CA LYS A 143 -96.33 -22.98 -8.64
C LYS A 143 -96.34 -21.56 -9.23
N GLY A 144 -97.35 -21.21 -10.03
CA GLY A 144 -97.48 -19.93 -10.72
C GLY A 144 -96.84 -19.89 -12.11
N SER A 145 -96.12 -20.94 -12.52
CA SER A 145 -95.48 -21.03 -13.85
C SER A 145 -96.50 -21.15 -14.99
N ALA A 146 -96.04 -20.86 -16.21
CA ALA A 146 -96.84 -21.08 -17.43
C ALA A 146 -97.20 -22.55 -17.60
N GLU A 147 -96.29 -23.46 -17.24
CA GLU A 147 -96.46 -24.90 -17.30
C GLU A 147 -97.54 -25.40 -16.34
N GLU A 148 -97.62 -24.86 -15.12
CA GLU A 148 -98.72 -25.16 -14.20
C GLU A 148 -100.05 -24.60 -14.72
N LYS A 149 -100.06 -23.39 -15.28
CA LYS A 149 -101.26 -22.79 -15.89
C LYS A 149 -101.77 -23.64 -17.04
N HIS A 150 -100.91 -24.06 -17.97
CA HIS A 150 -101.26 -24.94 -19.08
C HIS A 150 -101.82 -26.28 -18.60
N LEU A 151 -101.22 -26.89 -17.57
CA LEU A 151 -101.75 -28.13 -16.98
C LEU A 151 -103.10 -27.93 -16.26
N LYS A 152 -103.30 -26.81 -15.57
CA LYS A 152 -104.58 -26.46 -14.93
C LYS A 152 -105.67 -26.16 -15.96
N GLU A 153 -105.32 -25.41 -17.00
CA GLU A 153 -106.20 -25.04 -18.11
C GLU A 153 -106.64 -26.29 -18.87
N LEU A 154 -105.70 -27.18 -19.22
CA LEU A 154 -105.99 -28.47 -19.84
C LEU A 154 -106.96 -29.28 -18.98
N LYS A 155 -106.66 -29.46 -17.68
CA LYS A 155 -107.56 -30.18 -16.75
C LYS A 155 -108.94 -29.52 -16.61
N LYS A 156 -109.03 -28.19 -16.72
CA LYS A 156 -110.31 -27.46 -16.68
C LYS A 156 -111.11 -27.70 -17.96
N LEU A 157 -110.46 -27.61 -19.13
CA LEU A 157 -111.07 -27.88 -20.43
C LEU A 157 -111.57 -29.33 -20.51
N GLU A 158 -110.78 -30.32 -20.05
CA GLU A 158 -111.18 -31.74 -19.96
C GLU A 158 -112.44 -31.97 -19.12
N LYS A 159 -112.67 -31.13 -18.10
CA LYS A 159 -113.85 -31.23 -17.24
C LYS A 159 -115.10 -30.61 -17.85
N SER A 160 -114.96 -29.76 -18.86
CA SER A 160 -116.08 -29.06 -19.48
C SER A 160 -117.05 -30.03 -20.15
N ALA A 161 -118.35 -29.78 -20.03
CA ALA A 161 -119.38 -30.65 -20.60
C ALA A 161 -119.26 -30.76 -22.14
N GLY A 162 -118.83 -29.68 -22.81
CA GLY A 162 -118.59 -29.65 -24.24
C GLY A 162 -117.41 -30.53 -24.67
N ILE A 163 -116.23 -30.40 -24.05
CA ILE A 163 -115.07 -31.25 -24.37
C ILE A 163 -115.32 -32.71 -24.00
N LYS A 164 -116.05 -33.00 -22.92
CA LYS A 164 -116.49 -34.39 -22.62
C LYS A 164 -117.41 -34.94 -23.70
N ALA A 165 -118.41 -34.16 -24.11
CA ALA A 165 -119.29 -34.55 -25.21
C ALA A 165 -118.51 -34.72 -26.52
N TYR A 166 -117.52 -33.88 -26.80
CA TYR A 166 -116.58 -34.03 -27.92
C TYR A 166 -115.79 -35.33 -27.84
N ASN A 167 -115.05 -35.56 -26.76
CA ASN A 167 -114.27 -36.78 -26.59
C ASN A 167 -115.12 -38.06 -26.62
N GLU A 168 -116.39 -38.00 -26.20
CA GLU A 168 -117.33 -39.14 -26.22
C GLU A 168 -118.03 -39.34 -27.58
N LEU A 169 -118.35 -38.28 -28.32
CA LEU A 169 -119.16 -38.34 -29.55
C LEU A 169 -118.35 -38.21 -30.84
N GLU A 170 -117.23 -37.47 -30.83
CA GLU A 170 -116.32 -37.36 -31.96
C GLU A 170 -115.87 -38.76 -32.39
N GLY A 171 -116.07 -39.11 -33.66
CA GLY A 171 -115.74 -40.45 -34.17
C GLY A 171 -116.65 -41.59 -33.68
N SER A 172 -117.63 -41.33 -32.81
CA SER A 172 -118.55 -42.36 -32.30
C SER A 172 -119.52 -42.86 -33.38
N GLU A 173 -119.84 -44.15 -33.31
CA GLU A 173 -120.73 -44.81 -34.28
C GLU A 173 -122.15 -44.21 -34.28
N LYS A 174 -122.60 -43.79 -33.10
CA LYS A 174 -123.91 -43.17 -32.88
C LYS A 174 -124.04 -41.81 -33.60
N LEU A 175 -122.97 -41.00 -33.59
CA LEU A 175 -122.95 -39.72 -34.30
C LEU A 175 -122.88 -39.92 -35.83
N LYS A 176 -122.11 -40.92 -36.30
CA LYS A 176 -122.03 -41.28 -37.72
C LYS A 176 -123.39 -41.71 -38.27
N GLN A 177 -124.08 -42.62 -37.57
CA GLN A 177 -125.42 -43.08 -37.95
C GLN A 177 -126.44 -41.94 -37.97
N HIS A 178 -126.34 -40.99 -37.03
CA HIS A 178 -127.20 -39.81 -37.02
C HIS A 178 -127.00 -38.92 -38.24
N LYS A 179 -125.75 -38.57 -38.57
CA LYS A 179 -125.42 -37.77 -39.77
C LYS A 179 -125.85 -38.50 -41.06
N ALA A 180 -125.70 -39.83 -41.11
CA ALA A 180 -126.15 -40.62 -42.25
C ALA A 180 -127.68 -40.63 -42.39
N PHE A 181 -128.42 -40.75 -41.29
CA PHE A 181 -129.89 -40.74 -41.32
C PHE A 181 -130.47 -39.35 -41.63
N GLU A 182 -129.80 -38.28 -41.20
CA GLU A 182 -130.16 -36.89 -41.55
C GLU A 182 -130.27 -36.67 -43.06
N ALA A 183 -129.36 -37.29 -43.82
CA ALA A 183 -129.32 -37.21 -45.27
C ALA A 183 -130.30 -38.17 -45.99
N SER A 184 -131.01 -39.03 -45.25
CA SER A 184 -131.84 -40.08 -45.85
C SER A 184 -133.15 -39.56 -46.47
N ASP A 185 -133.57 -40.17 -47.57
CA ASP A 185 -134.86 -39.87 -48.23
C ASP A 185 -136.05 -40.17 -47.32
N LYS A 186 -135.90 -41.12 -46.39
CA LYS A 186 -136.91 -41.43 -45.38
C LYS A 186 -137.18 -40.24 -44.46
N LEU A 187 -136.14 -39.53 -44.02
CA LEU A 187 -136.31 -38.32 -43.20
C LEU A 187 -136.84 -37.13 -44.01
N LYS A 188 -136.42 -37.00 -45.29
CA LYS A 188 -136.99 -35.99 -46.20
C LYS A 188 -138.49 -36.18 -46.38
N LYS A 189 -138.92 -37.40 -46.70
CA LYS A 189 -140.33 -37.76 -46.85
C LYS A 189 -141.13 -37.54 -45.56
N TYR A 190 -140.53 -37.81 -44.39
CA TYR A 190 -141.11 -37.47 -43.09
C TYR A 190 -141.31 -35.96 -42.90
N LYS A 191 -140.32 -35.13 -43.24
CA LYS A 191 -140.40 -33.67 -43.13
C LYS A 191 -141.45 -33.10 -44.10
N GLU A 192 -141.49 -33.56 -45.35
CA GLU A 192 -142.50 -33.14 -46.34
C GLU A 192 -143.93 -33.46 -45.89
N LEU A 193 -144.19 -34.71 -45.48
CA LEU A 193 -145.50 -35.15 -45.02
C LEU A 193 -145.96 -34.43 -43.74
N LYS A 194 -145.03 -33.99 -42.88
CA LYS A 194 -145.35 -33.19 -41.68
C LYS A 194 -146.02 -31.85 -42.02
N THR A 195 -145.70 -31.29 -43.19
CA THR A 195 -146.21 -29.98 -43.65
C THR A 195 -147.50 -30.09 -44.46
N VAL A 196 -147.70 -31.16 -45.24
CA VAL A 196 -148.79 -31.26 -46.25
C VAL A 196 -149.99 -32.13 -45.79
N ALA A 197 -149.84 -32.99 -44.78
CA ALA A 197 -150.85 -33.99 -44.39
C ALA A 197 -152.07 -33.49 -43.58
N VAL A 198 -152.36 -32.18 -43.55
CA VAL A 198 -153.44 -31.60 -42.73
C VAL A 198 -154.84 -31.85 -43.32
N ASN A 199 -154.96 -31.87 -44.65
CA ASN A 199 -156.27 -31.93 -45.36
C ASN A 199 -156.51 -33.22 -46.16
N ASP A 200 -155.59 -34.19 -46.14
CA ASP A 200 -155.67 -35.45 -46.90
C ASP A 200 -155.59 -36.67 -45.96
N LYS A 201 -156.67 -37.47 -45.95
CA LYS A 201 -156.88 -38.59 -45.01
C LYS A 201 -155.89 -39.74 -45.24
N GLU A 202 -155.43 -39.96 -46.47
CA GLU A 202 -154.45 -41.01 -46.80
C GLU A 202 -153.03 -40.57 -46.40
N LYS A 203 -152.63 -39.34 -46.73
CA LYS A 203 -151.31 -38.80 -46.33
C LYS A 203 -151.15 -38.66 -44.82
N LYS A 204 -152.25 -38.40 -44.10
CA LYS A 204 -152.26 -38.37 -42.63
C LYS A 204 -152.01 -39.75 -42.00
N LYS A 205 -152.48 -40.83 -42.62
CA LYS A 205 -152.14 -42.21 -42.18
C LYS A 205 -150.65 -42.51 -42.41
N GLU A 206 -150.09 -42.13 -43.57
CA GLU A 206 -148.67 -42.38 -43.87
C GLU A 206 -147.73 -41.54 -42.98
N PHE A 207 -148.05 -40.27 -42.71
CA PHE A 207 -147.33 -39.44 -41.74
C PHE A 207 -147.37 -40.05 -40.33
N ASN A 208 -148.52 -40.56 -39.90
CA ASN A 208 -148.65 -41.22 -38.60
C ASN A 208 -147.84 -42.54 -38.54
N ARG A 209 -147.73 -43.28 -39.66
CA ARG A 209 -146.86 -44.46 -39.76
C ARG A 209 -145.38 -44.08 -39.63
N LEU A 210 -144.92 -43.08 -40.39
CA LEU A 210 -143.54 -42.60 -40.33
C LEU A 210 -143.21 -41.91 -39.00
N SER A 211 -144.15 -41.22 -38.37
CA SER A 211 -144.00 -40.67 -37.01
C SER A 211 -143.82 -41.75 -35.95
N ARG A 212 -144.29 -42.97 -36.23
CA ARG A 212 -144.11 -44.13 -35.36
C ARG A 212 -142.86 -44.96 -35.70
N ASP A 213 -142.19 -44.69 -36.83
CA ASP A 213 -140.96 -45.38 -37.27
C ASP A 213 -139.82 -45.16 -36.27
N LEU A 214 -139.13 -46.26 -35.93
CA LEU A 214 -138.11 -46.29 -34.89
C LEU A 214 -136.88 -45.45 -35.27
N ALA A 215 -136.51 -45.41 -36.55
CA ALA A 215 -135.34 -44.66 -37.02
C ALA A 215 -135.61 -43.15 -36.98
N VAL A 216 -136.82 -42.72 -37.37
CA VAL A 216 -137.27 -41.33 -37.24
C VAL A 216 -137.31 -40.89 -35.77
N LYS A 217 -137.89 -41.72 -34.88
CA LYS A 217 -137.93 -41.44 -33.43
C LYS A 217 -136.52 -41.36 -32.82
N ASN A 218 -135.62 -42.27 -33.18
CA ASN A 218 -134.25 -42.30 -32.65
C ASN A 218 -133.41 -41.11 -33.12
N TYR A 219 -133.56 -40.70 -34.38
CA TYR A 219 -132.94 -39.48 -34.91
C TYR A 219 -133.38 -38.26 -34.10
N PHE A 220 -134.69 -37.99 -33.98
CA PHE A 220 -135.17 -36.83 -33.21
C PHE A 220 -134.90 -36.94 -31.70
N LYS A 221 -134.76 -38.15 -31.14
CA LYS A 221 -134.36 -38.37 -29.74
C LYS A 221 -132.89 -37.99 -29.54
N PHE A 222 -132.02 -38.31 -30.48
CA PHE A 222 -130.61 -37.94 -30.43
C PHE A 222 -130.41 -36.45 -30.76
N GLU A 223 -131.21 -35.90 -31.68
CA GLU A 223 -131.26 -34.47 -32.02
C GLU A 223 -131.65 -33.60 -30.83
N LYS A 224 -132.60 -34.08 -30.03
CA LYS A 224 -132.98 -33.44 -28.75
C LYS A 224 -132.02 -33.77 -27.61
N SER A 225 -130.98 -34.58 -27.84
CA SER A 225 -130.07 -34.95 -26.76
C SER A 225 -129.16 -33.78 -26.38
N LYS A 226 -129.08 -33.53 -25.08
CA LYS A 226 -128.18 -32.51 -24.53
C LYS A 226 -126.74 -32.73 -24.96
N LYS A 227 -126.31 -33.98 -25.14
CA LYS A 227 -124.95 -34.33 -25.57
C LYS A 227 -124.66 -33.93 -27.02
N LEU A 228 -125.57 -34.18 -27.96
CA LEU A 228 -125.37 -33.80 -29.36
C LEU A 228 -125.36 -32.27 -29.52
N LYS A 229 -126.25 -31.58 -28.81
CA LYS A 229 -126.28 -30.11 -28.76
C LYS A 229 -124.94 -29.54 -28.28
N LEU A 230 -124.41 -30.05 -27.17
CA LEU A 230 -123.09 -29.66 -26.64
C LEU A 230 -121.94 -30.01 -27.61
N TYR A 231 -122.04 -31.12 -28.33
CA TYR A 231 -121.07 -31.51 -29.36
C TYR A 231 -121.06 -30.56 -30.56
N HIS A 232 -122.22 -30.04 -30.99
CA HIS A 232 -122.29 -29.05 -32.08
C HIS A 232 -121.81 -27.68 -31.60
N GLU A 233 -122.17 -27.26 -30.39
CA GLU A 233 -121.72 -25.99 -29.79
C GLU A 233 -120.19 -25.93 -29.62
N ILE A 234 -119.55 -27.06 -29.30
CA ILE A 234 -118.10 -27.11 -29.10
C ILE A 234 -117.32 -27.36 -30.40
N SER A 235 -117.95 -28.00 -31.39
CA SER A 235 -117.37 -28.28 -32.72
C SER A 235 -117.22 -26.98 -33.51
N GLY A 236 -116.01 -26.41 -33.48
CA GLY A 236 -115.70 -25.09 -34.05
C GLY A 236 -115.43 -24.01 -32.99
N SER A 237 -115.52 -24.34 -31.70
CA SER A 237 -115.21 -23.40 -30.61
C SER A 237 -113.72 -23.22 -30.39
N HIS A 238 -113.32 -22.02 -29.94
CA HIS A 238 -111.95 -21.72 -29.51
C HIS A 238 -111.47 -22.67 -28.39
N ASN A 239 -112.38 -23.09 -27.49
CA ASN A 239 -112.06 -24.00 -26.39
C ASN A 239 -111.57 -25.37 -26.87
N LEU A 240 -112.08 -25.88 -28.00
CA LEU A 240 -111.66 -27.16 -28.58
C LEU A 240 -110.27 -27.05 -29.21
N VAL A 241 -110.00 -25.95 -29.93
CA VAL A 241 -108.69 -25.66 -30.52
C VAL A 241 -107.64 -25.58 -29.41
N ARG A 242 -107.90 -24.76 -28.39
CA ARG A 242 -107.02 -24.60 -27.22
C ARG A 242 -106.80 -25.91 -26.45
N TYR A 243 -107.82 -26.75 -26.33
CA TYR A 243 -107.69 -28.08 -25.72
C TYR A 243 -106.72 -28.98 -26.49
N LYS A 244 -106.81 -29.01 -27.82
CA LYS A 244 -105.92 -29.82 -28.68
C LYS A 244 -104.48 -29.30 -28.61
N GLU A 245 -104.28 -27.99 -28.74
CA GLU A 245 -102.97 -27.34 -28.61
C GLU A 245 -102.31 -27.66 -27.26
N LEU A 246 -103.02 -27.45 -26.16
CA LEU A 246 -102.49 -27.73 -24.82
C LEU A 246 -102.17 -29.21 -24.64
N LYS A 247 -103.02 -30.11 -25.15
CA LYS A 247 -102.82 -31.56 -25.05
C LYS A 247 -101.58 -32.03 -25.82
N GLU A 248 -101.30 -31.43 -26.96
CA GLU A 248 -100.08 -31.68 -27.73
C GLU A 248 -98.85 -31.09 -27.03
N GLN A 249 -98.92 -29.81 -26.63
CA GLN A 249 -97.84 -29.10 -25.96
C GLN A 249 -97.40 -29.76 -24.64
N VAL A 250 -98.32 -30.26 -23.82
CA VAL A 250 -97.95 -30.91 -22.54
C VAL A 250 -97.31 -32.29 -22.71
N ASN A 251 -97.48 -32.90 -23.88
CA ASN A 251 -96.96 -34.24 -24.17
C ASN A 251 -95.56 -34.23 -24.79
N THR A 252 -95.03 -33.06 -25.17
CA THR A 252 -93.66 -32.92 -25.66
C THR A 252 -92.65 -33.24 -24.56
N GLU A 253 -91.50 -33.77 -24.96
CA GLU A 253 -90.43 -34.11 -24.02
C GLU A 253 -89.83 -32.85 -23.36
N GLU A 254 -89.79 -31.74 -24.10
CA GLU A 254 -89.37 -30.44 -23.61
C GLU A 254 -90.23 -29.97 -22.44
N PHE A 255 -91.57 -30.09 -22.57
CA PHE A 255 -92.49 -29.69 -21.51
C PHE A 255 -92.35 -30.57 -20.27
N LYS A 256 -92.24 -31.90 -20.45
CA LYS A 256 -92.05 -32.84 -19.34
C LYS A 256 -90.73 -32.57 -18.60
N LYS A 257 -89.62 -32.34 -19.32
CA LYS A 257 -88.31 -31.99 -18.74
C LYS A 257 -88.37 -30.66 -17.99
N LYS A 258 -89.04 -29.64 -18.54
CA LYS A 258 -89.22 -28.34 -17.89
C LYS A 258 -90.04 -28.45 -16.60
N VAL A 259 -91.13 -29.22 -16.62
CA VAL A 259 -91.93 -29.50 -15.42
C VAL A 259 -91.13 -30.27 -14.37
N ALA A 260 -90.33 -31.26 -14.78
CA ALA A 260 -89.46 -32.00 -13.87
C ALA A 260 -88.42 -31.08 -13.20
N PHE A 261 -87.78 -30.19 -13.97
CA PHE A 261 -86.87 -29.17 -13.45
C PHE A 261 -87.55 -28.20 -12.47
N LEU A 262 -88.72 -27.67 -12.82
CA LEU A 262 -89.47 -26.72 -11.98
C LEU A 262 -89.96 -27.33 -10.65
N LYS A 263 -90.22 -28.65 -10.64
CA LYS A 263 -90.64 -29.41 -9.45
C LYS A 263 -89.46 -29.93 -8.61
N ASP A 264 -88.26 -29.96 -9.17
CA ASP A 264 -87.08 -30.42 -8.44
C ASP A 264 -86.71 -29.42 -7.34
N LYS A 265 -86.83 -29.86 -6.09
CA LYS A 265 -86.45 -29.08 -4.91
C LYS A 265 -84.92 -28.95 -4.76
N LYS A 266 -84.16 -29.84 -5.39
CA LYS A 266 -82.68 -29.87 -5.38
C LYS A 266 -82.06 -29.34 -6.68
N LYS A 267 -82.84 -28.61 -7.50
CA LYS A 267 -82.38 -28.09 -8.80
C LYS A 267 -81.17 -27.17 -8.68
N PHE A 268 -81.09 -26.41 -7.59
CA PHE A 268 -79.95 -25.53 -7.33
C PHE A 268 -78.69 -26.34 -7.01
N GLU A 269 -78.80 -27.34 -6.14
CA GLU A 269 -77.69 -28.22 -5.76
C GLU A 269 -77.16 -29.05 -6.93
N LYS A 270 -77.95 -29.22 -8.00
CA LYS A 270 -77.55 -29.86 -9.27
C LYS A 270 -77.03 -28.89 -10.34
N SER A 271 -77.02 -27.59 -10.05
CA SER A 271 -76.61 -26.57 -11.02
C SER A 271 -75.09 -26.38 -11.07
N GLU A 272 -74.60 -25.86 -12.19
CA GLU A 272 -73.20 -25.43 -12.33
C GLU A 272 -72.83 -24.35 -11.31
N ALA A 273 -73.78 -23.45 -10.95
CA ALA A 273 -73.55 -22.42 -9.94
C ALA A 273 -73.22 -23.01 -8.56
N TYR A 274 -73.94 -24.07 -8.13
CA TYR A 274 -73.65 -24.75 -6.87
C TYR A 274 -72.33 -25.54 -6.93
N LYS A 275 -72.03 -26.16 -8.07
CA LYS A 275 -70.74 -26.84 -8.29
C LYS A 275 -69.57 -25.88 -8.15
N LYS A 276 -69.61 -24.71 -8.83
CA LYS A 276 -68.63 -23.63 -8.69
C LYS A 276 -68.44 -23.19 -7.23
N TYR A 277 -69.53 -23.00 -6.48
CA TYR A 277 -69.45 -22.65 -5.05
C TYR A 277 -68.88 -23.78 -4.18
N SER A 278 -69.20 -25.04 -4.46
CA SER A 278 -68.61 -26.19 -3.77
C SER A 278 -67.11 -26.29 -4.02
N ASP A 279 -66.69 -26.09 -5.28
CA ASP A 279 -65.28 -26.12 -5.66
C ASP A 279 -64.52 -24.93 -5.08
N TYR A 280 -65.13 -23.74 -5.01
CA TYR A 280 -64.61 -22.60 -4.24
C TYR A 280 -64.35 -22.99 -2.79
N LYS A 281 -65.32 -23.61 -2.10
CA LYS A 281 -65.17 -24.01 -0.69
C LYS A 281 -64.07 -25.06 -0.49
N LYS A 282 -63.91 -26.00 -1.43
CA LYS A 282 -62.82 -26.98 -1.41
C LYS A 282 -61.46 -26.30 -1.58
N LEU A 283 -61.33 -25.42 -2.58
CA LEU A 283 -60.09 -24.68 -2.82
C LEU A 283 -59.76 -23.72 -1.68
N ALA A 284 -60.75 -23.06 -1.08
CA ALA A 284 -60.58 -22.20 0.09
C ALA A 284 -60.03 -22.95 1.32
N ALA A 285 -60.30 -24.26 1.42
CA ALA A 285 -59.80 -25.14 2.47
C ALA A 285 -58.53 -25.90 2.06
N ASP A 286 -58.08 -25.77 0.81
CA ASP A 286 -56.89 -26.47 0.31
C ASP A 286 -55.63 -25.96 1.05
N PRO A 287 -54.73 -26.86 1.47
CA PRO A 287 -53.52 -26.47 2.19
C PRO A 287 -52.61 -25.52 1.43
N VAL A 288 -52.56 -25.60 0.09
CA VAL A 288 -51.74 -24.71 -0.75
C VAL A 288 -52.33 -23.31 -0.78
N VAL A 289 -53.64 -23.20 -1.07
CA VAL A 289 -54.35 -21.91 -1.09
C VAL A 289 -54.28 -21.25 0.29
N THR A 290 -54.56 -22.00 1.35
CA THR A 290 -54.48 -21.52 2.73
C THR A 290 -53.07 -21.04 3.10
N PHE A 291 -52.04 -21.76 2.66
CA PHE A 291 -50.64 -21.36 2.86
C PHE A 291 -50.34 -20.03 2.16
N VAL A 292 -50.66 -19.90 0.87
CA VAL A 292 -50.39 -18.69 0.09
C VAL A 292 -51.09 -17.48 0.71
N LEU A 293 -52.39 -17.58 1.01
CA LEU A 293 -53.18 -16.49 1.59
C LEU A 293 -52.67 -16.05 2.98
N LYS A 294 -52.15 -16.99 3.80
CA LYS A 294 -51.54 -16.67 5.10
C LYS A 294 -50.15 -16.07 4.94
N TYR A 295 -49.34 -16.61 4.04
CA TYR A 295 -47.97 -16.18 3.81
C TYR A 295 -47.91 -14.76 3.25
N GLU A 296 -48.77 -14.43 2.28
CA GLU A 296 -48.92 -13.10 1.70
C GLU A 296 -49.24 -12.02 2.76
N LYS A 297 -50.02 -12.40 3.78
CA LYS A 297 -50.38 -11.52 4.90
C LYS A 297 -49.35 -11.50 6.03
N SER A 298 -48.32 -12.34 5.97
CA SER A 298 -47.36 -12.49 7.05
C SER A 298 -46.51 -11.23 7.23
N LYS A 299 -46.19 -10.89 8.49
CA LYS A 299 -45.35 -9.71 8.80
C LYS A 299 -43.94 -9.84 8.21
N PHE A 300 -43.43 -11.06 8.10
CA PHE A 300 -42.10 -11.33 7.53
C PHE A 300 -42.08 -11.12 6.02
N TYR A 301 -43.11 -11.58 5.29
CA TYR A 301 -43.19 -11.35 3.85
C TYR A 301 -43.39 -9.86 3.51
N LYS A 302 -44.21 -9.13 4.27
CA LYS A 302 -44.33 -7.67 4.12
C LYS A 302 -42.99 -6.95 4.33
N ASN A 303 -42.27 -7.28 5.41
CA ASN A 303 -40.93 -6.75 5.64
C ASN A 303 -39.97 -7.12 4.49
N TYR A 304 -40.07 -8.32 3.92
CA TYR A 304 -39.26 -8.72 2.79
C TYR A 304 -39.50 -7.80 1.58
N LEU A 305 -40.75 -7.55 1.22
CA LEU A 305 -41.12 -6.65 0.12
C LEU A 305 -40.64 -5.20 0.38
N ASP A 306 -40.82 -4.69 1.60
CA ASP A 306 -40.42 -3.33 1.98
C ASP A 306 -38.89 -3.15 1.93
N VAL A 307 -38.12 -4.20 2.24
CA VAL A 307 -36.67 -4.13 2.39
C VAL A 307 -35.91 -4.52 1.13
N LYS A 308 -36.46 -5.41 0.29
CA LYS A 308 -35.82 -5.93 -0.94
C LYS A 308 -35.21 -4.84 -1.82
N GLU A 309 -35.88 -3.69 -1.94
CA GLU A 309 -35.42 -2.56 -2.76
C GLU A 309 -35.01 -1.34 -1.92
N SER A 310 -34.90 -1.50 -0.59
CA SER A 310 -34.60 -0.40 0.31
C SER A 310 -33.16 0.10 0.19
N PHE A 311 -32.98 1.40 0.41
CA PHE A 311 -31.64 2.01 0.49
C PHE A 311 -30.79 1.36 1.59
N ASP A 312 -31.38 1.05 2.75
CA ASP A 312 -30.67 0.41 3.88
C ASP A 312 -30.07 -0.94 3.48
N LEU A 313 -30.77 -1.76 2.69
CA LEU A 313 -30.27 -3.05 2.23
C LEU A 313 -29.15 -2.88 1.19
N LYS A 314 -29.32 -1.95 0.25
CA LYS A 314 -28.27 -1.62 -0.74
C LYS A 314 -27.00 -1.16 -0.04
N ARG A 315 -27.12 -0.21 0.90
CA ARG A 315 -26.00 0.29 1.70
C ARG A 315 -25.37 -0.79 2.57
N HIS A 316 -26.17 -1.70 3.16
CA HIS A 316 -25.65 -2.85 3.89
C HIS A 316 -24.77 -3.74 3.00
N ASN A 317 -25.23 -4.06 1.80
CA ASN A 317 -24.50 -4.94 0.88
C ASN A 317 -23.24 -4.26 0.33
N GLU A 318 -23.31 -2.98 -0.04
CA GLU A 318 -22.14 -2.17 -0.42
C GLU A 318 -21.08 -2.16 0.69
N LEU A 319 -21.50 -1.88 1.93
CA LEU A 319 -20.59 -1.87 3.07
C LEU A 319 -20.02 -3.25 3.36
N LYS A 320 -20.82 -4.31 3.19
CA LYS A 320 -20.35 -5.69 3.35
C LYS A 320 -19.22 -6.00 2.37
N GLU A 321 -19.44 -5.71 1.09
CA GLU A 321 -18.44 -5.92 0.03
C GLU A 321 -17.19 -5.09 0.29
N LEU A 322 -17.36 -3.80 0.67
CA LEU A 322 -16.25 -2.92 1.00
C LEU A 322 -15.41 -3.45 2.16
N ILE A 323 -16.02 -3.83 3.29
CA ILE A 323 -15.26 -4.30 4.46
C ILE A 323 -14.65 -5.69 4.28
N GLU A 324 -15.25 -6.51 3.40
CA GLU A 324 -14.73 -7.83 3.04
C GLU A 324 -13.59 -7.73 2.01
N SER A 325 -13.44 -6.60 1.32
CA SER A 325 -12.34 -6.34 0.40
C SER A 325 -10.97 -6.39 1.07
N ASP A 326 -9.96 -6.85 0.32
CA ASP A 326 -8.58 -6.90 0.80
C ASP A 326 -8.00 -5.51 1.05
N ASP A 327 -8.40 -4.51 0.27
CA ASP A 327 -7.94 -3.13 0.42
C ASP A 327 -8.40 -2.54 1.75
N TYR A 328 -9.68 -2.72 2.11
CA TYR A 328 -10.19 -2.29 3.42
C TYR A 328 -9.48 -3.02 4.57
N LYS A 329 -9.27 -4.34 4.46
CA LYS A 329 -8.56 -5.11 5.48
C LYS A 329 -7.12 -4.64 5.65
N LYS A 330 -6.40 -4.37 4.56
CA LYS A 330 -5.04 -3.81 4.57
C LYS A 330 -5.02 -2.42 5.20
N GLN A 331 -5.94 -1.55 4.80
CA GLN A 331 -6.05 -0.19 5.33
C GLN A 331 -6.38 -0.20 6.83
N LYS A 332 -7.34 -1.03 7.26
CA LYS A 332 -7.65 -1.21 8.68
C LYS A 332 -6.43 -1.72 9.46
N ALA A 333 -5.74 -2.74 8.97
CA ALA A 333 -4.53 -3.26 9.61
C ALA A 333 -3.42 -2.20 9.70
N TRP A 334 -3.26 -1.38 8.66
CA TRP A 334 -2.32 -0.25 8.64
C TRP A 334 -2.68 0.81 9.70
N LEU A 335 -3.94 1.21 9.77
CA LEU A 335 -4.44 2.21 10.73
C LEU A 335 -4.43 1.72 12.19
N GLU A 336 -4.53 0.41 12.41
CA GLU A 336 -4.43 -0.22 13.73
C GLU A 336 -2.97 -0.46 14.17
N ASP A 337 -2.02 -0.48 13.24
CA ASP A 337 -0.61 -0.72 13.52
C ASP A 337 0.08 0.51 14.13
N LYS A 338 0.42 0.41 15.43
CA LYS A 338 1.16 1.43 16.18
C LYS A 338 2.61 1.58 15.73
N LYS A 339 3.18 0.58 15.06
CA LYS A 339 4.56 0.56 14.55
C LYS A 339 4.63 0.75 13.03
N ARG A 340 3.54 1.19 12.39
CA ARG A 340 3.49 1.39 10.92
C ARG A 340 4.59 2.31 10.40
N TRP A 341 5.02 3.31 11.18
CA TRP A 341 6.16 4.16 10.82
C TRP A 341 7.41 3.35 10.52
N GLU A 342 7.73 2.35 11.37
CA GLU A 342 8.91 1.49 11.21
C GLU A 342 8.90 0.68 9.91
N LYS A 343 7.73 0.54 9.26
CA LYS A 343 7.55 -0.17 7.98
C LYS A 343 7.67 0.74 6.76
N THR A 344 7.79 2.06 6.94
CA THR A 344 7.93 3.02 5.84
C THR A 344 9.36 3.05 5.29
N GLU A 345 9.51 3.40 4.01
CA GLU A 345 10.82 3.67 3.42
C GLU A 345 11.57 4.80 4.14
N ASP A 346 10.85 5.81 4.63
CA ASP A 346 11.44 6.93 5.36
C ASP A 346 12.04 6.49 6.73
N ALA A 347 11.41 5.54 7.43
CA ALA A 347 12.02 4.95 8.62
C ALA A 347 13.27 4.13 8.30
N GLN A 348 13.29 3.43 7.16
CA GLN A 348 14.50 2.73 6.69
C GLN A 348 15.63 3.72 6.38
N LYS A 349 15.33 4.84 5.71
CA LYS A 349 16.27 5.93 5.45
C LYS A 349 16.85 6.50 6.73
N LEU A 350 16.04 6.75 7.76
CA LEU A 350 16.53 7.21 9.06
C LEU A 350 17.44 6.19 9.73
N LYS A 351 17.06 4.91 9.72
CA LYS A 351 17.90 3.84 10.28
C LYS A 351 19.23 3.70 9.53
N GLN A 352 19.21 3.86 8.21
CA GLN A 352 20.42 3.86 7.37
C GLN A 352 21.32 5.04 7.76
N TYR A 353 20.77 6.25 7.88
CA TYR A 353 21.51 7.43 8.34
C TYR A 353 22.13 7.21 9.72
N GLU A 354 21.37 6.70 10.70
CA GLU A 354 21.89 6.42 12.04
C GLU A 354 23.00 5.36 12.07
N THR A 355 22.96 4.42 11.12
CA THR A 355 23.97 3.39 10.95
C THR A 355 25.24 3.97 10.31
N ASP A 356 25.09 4.65 9.18
CA ASP A 356 26.19 5.26 8.44
C ASP A 356 26.91 6.33 9.25
N LYS A 357 26.18 7.08 10.08
CA LYS A 357 26.75 8.09 10.98
C LYS A 357 27.81 7.52 11.94
N LYS A 358 27.79 6.21 12.19
CA LYS A 358 28.74 5.52 13.08
C LYS A 358 29.89 4.86 12.33
N LYS A 359 29.92 4.91 11.00
CA LYS A 359 31.05 4.40 10.21
C LYS A 359 32.35 5.10 10.63
N PRO A 360 33.42 4.35 10.97
CA PRO A 360 34.67 4.93 11.45
C PRO A 360 35.23 6.05 10.54
N GLU A 361 35.17 5.84 9.23
CA GLU A 361 35.63 6.77 8.21
C GLU A 361 34.82 8.07 8.19
N PHE A 362 33.51 8.02 8.43
CA PHE A 362 32.66 9.21 8.52
C PHE A 362 32.88 9.94 9.83
N VAL A 363 32.98 9.22 10.96
CA VAL A 363 33.31 9.82 12.25
C VAL A 363 34.64 10.56 12.18
N LYS A 364 35.66 9.97 11.56
CA LYS A 364 36.94 10.63 11.31
C LYS A 364 36.81 11.82 10.35
N TYR A 365 36.09 11.66 9.24
CA TYR A 365 35.86 12.76 8.31
C TYR A 365 35.24 13.98 9.00
N PHE A 366 34.13 13.78 9.73
CA PHE A 366 33.45 14.86 10.47
C PHE A 366 34.26 15.40 11.65
N LYS A 367 35.16 14.61 12.25
CA LYS A 367 36.11 15.09 13.27
C LYS A 367 37.09 16.11 12.68
N TYR A 368 37.60 15.87 11.47
CA TYR A 368 38.69 16.66 10.90
C TYR A 368 38.26 17.69 9.84
N LYS A 369 37.06 17.59 9.26
CA LYS A 369 36.64 18.47 8.13
C LYS A 369 36.71 19.97 8.45
N ASP A 370 36.44 20.32 9.71
CA ASP A 370 36.44 21.70 10.20
C ASP A 370 37.65 21.99 11.12
N SER A 371 38.65 21.10 11.15
CA SER A 371 39.84 21.22 12.01
C SER A 371 41.08 21.68 11.23
N SER A 372 42.01 22.32 11.95
CA SER A 372 43.33 22.74 11.47
C SER A 372 44.41 21.66 11.62
N ASP A 373 44.05 20.45 12.09
CA ASP A 373 45.05 19.42 12.41
C ASP A 373 45.86 19.00 11.17
N PHE A 374 45.25 19.07 9.98
CA PHE A 374 45.91 18.73 8.71
C PHE A 374 46.61 19.90 8.03
N ASP A 375 46.66 21.08 8.64
CA ASP A 375 47.23 22.29 8.03
C ASP A 375 48.70 22.12 7.66
N PHE A 376 49.45 21.33 8.44
CA PHE A 376 50.85 21.03 8.08
C PHE A 376 50.92 20.33 6.72
N PHE A 377 50.13 19.28 6.49
CA PHE A 377 50.13 18.53 5.23
C PHE A 377 49.54 19.33 4.05
N LYS A 378 48.60 20.24 4.33
CA LYS A 378 48.02 21.13 3.33
C LYS A 378 49.00 22.21 2.88
N ASN A 379 49.83 22.72 3.80
CA ASN A 379 50.66 23.91 3.56
C ASN A 379 52.16 23.63 3.37
N TRP A 380 52.65 22.41 3.60
CA TRP A 380 54.07 22.08 3.49
C TRP A 380 54.33 20.88 2.58
N ASP A 381 55.33 21.01 1.71
CA ASP A 381 55.87 19.92 0.90
C ASP A 381 57.26 19.51 1.40
N VAL A 382 57.52 18.20 1.38
CA VAL A 382 58.87 17.65 1.60
C VAL A 382 59.69 17.92 0.35
N VAL A 383 60.78 18.68 0.48
CA VAL A 383 61.65 19.07 -0.64
C VAL A 383 63.02 18.40 -0.60
N PHE A 384 63.38 17.81 0.54
CA PHE A 384 64.57 17.01 0.71
C PHE A 384 64.33 16.03 1.86
N GLU A 385 64.69 14.76 1.69
CA GLU A 385 64.66 13.79 2.77
C GLU A 385 65.75 12.74 2.59
N ASP A 386 66.31 12.29 3.70
CA ASP A 386 67.21 11.14 3.74
C ASP A 386 67.07 10.42 5.07
N THR A 387 66.81 9.11 5.01
CA THR A 387 66.76 8.19 6.16
C THR A 387 68.04 7.39 6.32
N PHE A 388 69.02 7.61 5.42
CA PHE A 388 70.30 6.91 5.38
C PHE A 388 70.14 5.38 5.37
N ALA A 389 69.05 4.88 4.77
CA ALA A 389 68.69 3.47 4.76
C ALA A 389 69.71 2.60 4.01
N ASP A 390 70.27 3.13 2.93
CA ASP A 390 71.27 2.45 2.12
C ASP A 390 72.63 2.35 2.83
N LYS A 391 73.38 1.28 2.54
CA LYS A 391 74.72 1.04 3.10
C LYS A 391 75.80 1.99 2.56
N LYS A 392 75.50 2.70 1.47
CA LYS A 392 76.36 3.72 0.87
C LYS A 392 75.62 5.06 0.97
N LEU A 393 76.36 6.14 1.24
CA LEU A 393 75.85 7.50 1.18
C LEU A 393 75.35 7.82 -0.23
N ASP A 394 74.18 8.44 -0.33
CA ASP A 394 73.59 8.90 -1.58
C ASP A 394 74.37 10.10 -2.13
N ASP A 395 75.17 9.85 -3.17
CA ASP A 395 76.04 10.85 -3.82
C ASP A 395 75.25 11.87 -4.67
N THR A 396 73.99 11.59 -4.96
CA THR A 396 73.08 12.57 -5.60
C THR A 396 72.59 13.62 -4.61
N LYS A 397 72.65 13.33 -3.30
CA LYS A 397 72.23 14.24 -2.23
C LYS A 397 73.40 14.84 -1.48
N TRP A 398 74.47 14.09 -1.27
CA TRP A 398 75.56 14.46 -0.37
C TRP A 398 76.93 14.36 -1.02
N MET A 399 77.74 15.36 -0.75
CA MET A 399 79.19 15.36 -0.97
C MET A 399 79.89 15.00 0.34
N THR A 400 81.08 14.39 0.27
CA THR A 400 81.95 14.10 1.43
C THR A 400 83.01 15.17 1.67
N SER A 401 82.82 16.35 1.08
CA SER A 401 83.65 17.54 1.26
C SER A 401 82.79 18.79 1.39
N SER A 402 83.36 19.87 1.94
CA SER A 402 82.67 21.16 1.98
C SER A 402 82.58 21.73 0.56
N LEU A 403 81.54 22.53 0.30
CA LEU A 403 81.40 23.22 -0.98
C LEU A 403 82.63 24.09 -1.31
N THR A 404 83.20 24.77 -0.30
CA THR A 404 84.43 25.55 -0.48
C THR A 404 85.61 24.64 -0.83
N ALA A 405 85.84 23.55 -0.10
CA ALA A 405 86.96 22.64 -0.35
C ALA A 405 86.90 21.97 -1.72
N SER A 406 85.69 21.56 -2.14
CA SER A 406 85.46 21.02 -3.48
C SER A 406 85.82 22.03 -4.58
N LYS A 407 85.49 23.31 -4.39
CA LYS A 407 85.76 24.37 -5.38
C LYS A 407 87.19 24.91 -5.38
N THR A 408 87.89 24.86 -4.24
CA THR A 408 89.23 25.44 -4.12
C THR A 408 90.32 24.42 -4.46
N LEU A 409 90.37 23.32 -3.71
CA LEU A 409 91.45 22.33 -3.81
C LEU A 409 90.98 21.00 -4.44
N GLY A 410 89.67 20.82 -4.61
CA GLY A 410 89.08 19.55 -5.07
C GLY A 410 89.14 18.42 -4.04
N GLN A 411 89.62 18.70 -2.83
CA GLN A 411 89.72 17.76 -1.72
C GLN A 411 89.58 18.49 -0.39
N ASN A 412 89.26 17.75 0.67
CA ASN A 412 89.24 18.30 2.02
C ASN A 412 90.63 18.78 2.46
N TYR A 413 90.63 19.83 3.26
CA TYR A 413 91.80 20.38 3.92
C TYR A 413 91.40 20.81 5.35
N ALA A 414 92.38 20.89 6.25
CA ALA A 414 92.20 21.35 7.62
C ALA A 414 92.67 22.80 7.78
N MET A 415 92.20 23.47 8.83
CA MET A 415 92.70 24.78 9.23
C MET A 415 93.90 24.63 10.16
N SER A 416 94.74 25.66 10.24
CA SER A 416 95.87 25.69 11.17
C SER A 416 95.39 25.46 12.62
N GLY A 417 95.92 24.41 13.27
CA GLY A 417 95.57 24.01 14.63
C GLY A 417 94.53 22.90 14.74
N ASP A 418 93.91 22.47 13.63
CA ASP A 418 93.01 21.31 13.63
C ASP A 418 93.79 20.02 13.92
N LEU A 419 93.23 19.16 14.78
CA LEU A 419 93.84 17.88 15.16
C LEU A 419 93.46 16.72 14.24
N SER A 420 92.54 16.95 13.30
CA SER A 420 92.01 15.93 12.40
C SER A 420 91.81 16.43 10.99
N ILE A 421 91.93 15.53 10.01
CA ILE A 421 91.55 15.78 8.61
C ILE A 421 90.24 15.07 8.24
N PHE A 422 89.37 15.73 7.47
CA PHE A 422 88.18 15.09 6.91
C PHE A 422 88.55 14.18 5.74
N THR A 423 88.10 12.93 5.78
CA THR A 423 88.28 12.00 4.66
C THR A 423 87.16 12.12 3.64
N ASN A 424 87.41 11.61 2.43
CA ASN A 424 86.41 11.57 1.35
C ASN A 424 85.42 10.41 1.53
N GLY A 425 84.87 10.26 2.74
CA GLY A 425 83.82 9.28 3.06
C GLY A 425 84.27 8.05 3.87
N ALA A 426 85.57 7.83 4.09
CA ALA A 426 86.06 6.66 4.87
C ALA A 426 85.65 6.69 6.36
N ASN A 427 85.24 7.87 6.83
CA ASN A 427 84.72 8.12 8.17
C ASN A 427 83.19 8.24 8.20
N ILE A 428 82.52 7.94 7.07
CA ILE A 428 81.06 7.98 6.95
C ILE A 428 80.55 6.55 6.85
N GLN A 429 79.59 6.21 7.70
CA GLN A 429 78.88 4.94 7.65
C GLN A 429 77.37 5.20 7.56
N THR A 430 76.69 4.49 6.67
CA THR A 430 75.22 4.52 6.52
C THR A 430 74.63 3.11 6.63
N GLY A 431 73.30 2.99 6.71
CA GLY A 431 72.58 1.74 6.97
C GLY A 431 71.58 1.87 8.12
N ASN A 432 70.51 2.65 7.87
CA ASN A 432 69.44 3.11 8.77
C ASN A 432 69.76 4.37 9.60
N LYS A 433 71.00 4.85 9.55
CA LYS A 433 71.41 6.14 10.11
C LYS A 433 72.74 6.54 9.48
N LEU A 434 73.03 7.83 9.45
CA LEU A 434 74.35 8.37 9.25
C LEU A 434 75.14 8.29 10.56
N SER A 435 76.35 7.73 10.51
CA SER A 435 77.36 7.81 11.57
C SER A 435 78.62 8.44 11.02
N ILE A 436 78.99 9.62 11.53
CA ILE A 436 80.26 10.28 11.24
C ILE A 436 81.25 9.90 12.33
N GLN A 437 82.22 9.05 11.99
CA GLN A 437 83.17 8.43 12.93
C GLN A 437 84.49 9.18 12.98
N VAL A 438 84.94 9.53 14.17
CA VAL A 438 86.32 9.94 14.42
C VAL A 438 87.15 8.69 14.69
N LYS A 439 88.30 8.57 14.03
CA LYS A 439 89.25 7.48 14.23
C LYS A 439 90.60 8.07 14.59
N ARG A 440 91.28 7.45 15.56
CA ARG A 440 92.68 7.74 15.84
C ARG A 440 93.54 6.93 14.89
N GLU A 441 94.02 7.58 13.84
CA GLU A 441 94.88 6.99 12.82
C GLU A 441 95.74 8.09 12.18
N ASN A 442 96.99 7.77 11.86
CA ASN A 442 97.89 8.72 11.23
C ASN A 442 97.50 8.88 9.76
N LYS A 443 97.28 10.11 9.33
CA LYS A 443 96.91 10.42 7.95
C LYS A 443 97.57 11.71 7.48
N GLU A 444 98.18 11.68 6.30
CA GLU A 444 98.61 12.88 5.60
C GLU A 444 97.41 13.60 4.97
N GLY A 445 97.40 14.93 5.06
CA GLY A 445 96.41 15.80 4.45
C GLY A 445 96.96 17.20 4.20
N MET A 446 96.10 18.10 3.73
CA MET A 446 96.46 19.49 3.46
C MET A 446 95.98 20.38 4.59
N VAL A 447 96.81 21.33 5.03
CA VAL A 447 96.44 22.41 5.96
C VAL A 447 96.51 23.73 5.21
N TRP A 448 95.48 24.57 5.36
CA TRP A 448 95.53 25.95 4.92
C TRP A 448 96.25 26.82 5.98
N GLN A 449 97.42 27.37 5.61
CA GLN A 449 98.25 28.21 6.47
C GLN A 449 98.64 29.50 5.77
N MET A 450 98.46 30.65 6.43
CA MET A 450 98.93 31.94 5.89
C MET A 450 100.39 32.21 6.30
N PRO A 451 101.26 32.71 5.40
CA PRO A 451 101.01 33.06 4.00
C PRO A 451 101.26 31.90 3.00
N ALA A 452 101.69 30.72 3.45
CA ALA A 452 102.16 29.62 2.59
C ALA A 452 101.10 28.95 1.70
N GLY A 453 99.81 29.15 1.98
CA GLY A 453 98.71 28.50 1.29
C GLY A 453 98.47 27.07 1.79
N PHE A 454 98.24 26.12 0.88
CA PHE A 454 98.04 24.71 1.24
C PHE A 454 99.38 23.99 1.39
N VAL A 455 99.63 23.44 2.57
CA VAL A 455 100.84 22.67 2.88
C VAL A 455 100.49 21.27 3.37
N PRO A 456 101.27 20.23 3.00
CA PRO A 456 101.09 18.89 3.58
C PRO A 456 101.34 18.90 5.10
N ALA A 457 100.54 18.14 5.84
CA ALA A 457 100.73 17.89 7.26
C ALA A 457 100.24 16.49 7.64
N GLU A 458 100.78 15.95 8.73
CA GLU A 458 100.31 14.72 9.35
C GLU A 458 99.29 15.04 10.44
N PHE A 459 98.24 14.23 10.51
CA PHE A 459 97.20 14.30 11.54
C PHE A 459 97.11 12.98 12.30
N ASP A 460 96.95 13.06 13.62
CA ASP A 460 96.76 11.90 14.51
C ASP A 460 95.33 11.32 14.44
N TYR A 461 94.42 12.05 13.80
CA TYR A 461 93.01 11.72 13.72
C TYR A 461 92.45 11.95 12.32
N THR A 462 91.51 11.09 11.94
CA THR A 462 90.62 11.30 10.80
C THR A 462 89.20 11.49 11.27
N SER A 463 88.43 12.26 10.51
CA SER A 463 87.01 12.44 10.73
C SER A 463 86.25 12.52 9.41
N GLY A 464 84.94 12.69 9.48
CA GLY A 464 84.08 12.82 8.31
C GLY A 464 83.30 14.13 8.30
N MET A 465 82.89 14.51 7.10
CA MET A 465 81.86 15.49 6.88
C MET A 465 80.99 15.09 5.71
N ILE A 466 79.75 15.57 5.72
CA ILE A 466 78.86 15.57 4.56
C ILE A 466 78.32 16.97 4.33
N SER A 467 78.08 17.31 3.07
CA SER A 467 77.48 18.58 2.66
C SER A 467 76.48 18.33 1.54
N SER A 468 75.30 18.94 1.59
CA SER A 468 74.39 18.92 0.44
C SER A 468 74.87 19.83 -0.69
N GLY A 469 75.82 20.74 -0.41
CA GLY A 469 76.58 21.49 -1.40
C GLY A 469 75.77 22.12 -2.52
N GLU A 470 76.06 21.67 -3.74
CA GLU A 470 75.34 22.10 -4.96
C GLU A 470 74.06 21.28 -5.21
N ASN A 471 73.94 20.10 -4.59
CA ASN A 471 72.83 19.18 -4.80
C ASN A 471 71.53 19.69 -4.15
N PHE A 472 71.62 20.39 -3.02
CA PHE A 472 70.45 20.97 -2.36
C PHE A 472 70.80 22.19 -1.50
N ARG A 473 69.95 23.21 -1.58
CA ARG A 473 69.94 24.38 -0.69
C ARG A 473 68.52 24.73 -0.29
N LEU A 474 68.33 25.04 0.99
CA LEU A 474 67.05 25.50 1.51
C LEU A 474 66.98 27.03 1.51
N GLY A 475 65.97 27.58 0.85
CA GLY A 475 65.60 29.00 0.94
C GLY A 475 64.90 29.31 2.27
N ASP A 476 63.59 29.54 2.22
CA ASP A 476 62.75 29.53 3.42
C ASP A 476 62.11 28.16 3.60
N GLY A 477 61.99 27.73 4.85
CA GLY A 477 61.40 26.44 5.17
C GLY A 477 61.81 25.88 6.52
N ILE A 478 61.59 24.59 6.72
CA ILE A 478 61.90 23.89 7.97
C ILE A 478 62.93 22.81 7.66
N VAL A 479 64.01 22.74 8.43
CA VAL A 479 64.91 21.57 8.50
C VAL A 479 64.61 20.84 9.80
N GLU A 480 64.39 19.54 9.74
CA GLU A 480 64.30 18.66 10.90
C GLU A 480 65.32 17.53 10.76
N ALA A 481 66.02 17.19 11.84
CA ALA A 481 66.85 16.00 11.89
C ALA A 481 66.70 15.28 13.23
N LYS A 482 66.54 13.95 13.17
CA LYS A 482 66.58 13.10 14.36
C LYS A 482 68.01 12.73 14.66
N ILE A 483 68.53 13.27 15.75
CA ILE A 483 69.94 13.20 16.12
C ILE A 483 70.05 12.55 17.50
N PHE A 484 71.01 11.63 17.66
CA PHE A 484 71.34 11.08 18.97
C PHE A 484 72.27 12.02 19.72
N PHE A 485 71.72 12.79 20.66
CA PHE A 485 72.47 13.72 21.49
C PHE A 485 73.32 12.96 22.52
N ASN A 486 74.63 12.87 22.27
CA ASN A 486 75.60 12.22 23.15
C ASN A 486 76.94 12.97 23.10
N PRO A 487 77.04 14.13 23.78
CA PRO A 487 78.21 14.97 23.67
C PRO A 487 79.48 14.32 24.24
N VAL A 488 80.57 14.44 23.48
CA VAL A 488 81.94 14.06 23.87
C VAL A 488 82.81 15.32 23.85
N LYS A 489 83.39 15.70 24.99
CA LYS A 489 84.03 17.01 25.19
C LYS A 489 85.23 17.29 24.25
N GLN A 490 85.86 16.24 23.73
CA GLN A 490 87.04 16.30 22.87
C GLN A 490 86.72 16.50 21.38
N VAL A 491 85.44 16.51 21.02
CA VAL A 491 85.01 16.74 19.63
C VAL A 491 83.96 17.84 19.55
N ALA A 492 83.75 18.39 18.36
CA ALA A 492 82.63 19.25 18.02
C ALA A 492 81.85 18.64 16.86
N SER A 493 80.77 17.92 17.18
CA SER A 493 79.85 17.33 16.22
C SER A 493 78.74 18.32 15.92
N SER A 494 78.64 18.76 14.67
CA SER A 494 77.73 19.83 14.26
C SER A 494 76.88 19.39 13.08
N PHE A 495 75.57 19.63 13.16
CA PHE A 495 74.69 19.74 11.99
C PHE A 495 74.33 21.21 11.83
N PHE A 496 74.61 21.80 10.67
CA PHE A 496 74.46 23.22 10.45
C PHE A 496 74.09 23.59 9.01
N LEU A 497 73.54 24.78 8.86
CA LEU A 497 73.20 25.39 7.59
C LEU A 497 74.17 26.54 7.32
N ALA A 498 74.74 26.58 6.12
CA ALA A 498 75.70 27.60 5.70
C ALA A 498 75.55 27.92 4.22
N ASN A 499 76.31 28.89 3.71
CA ASN A 499 76.41 29.17 2.27
C ASN A 499 77.87 29.28 1.85
N GLY A 500 78.44 28.16 1.42
CA GLY A 500 79.83 27.98 1.01
C GLY A 500 80.82 27.96 2.18
N SER A 501 80.80 29.01 3.01
CA SER A 501 81.75 29.21 4.11
C SER A 501 81.22 28.65 5.44
N ASN A 502 82.11 28.15 6.29
CA ASN A 502 81.73 27.61 7.61
C ASN A 502 81.16 28.68 8.57
N VAL A 503 81.46 29.96 8.36
CA VAL A 503 80.91 31.08 9.14
C VAL A 503 80.60 32.23 8.14
N PRO A 504 79.44 32.90 8.22
CA PRO A 504 78.37 32.67 9.19
C PRO A 504 77.63 31.35 8.92
N ARG A 505 77.15 30.71 9.99
CA ARG A 505 76.33 29.49 9.91
C ARG A 505 75.25 29.46 10.97
N ALA A 506 74.13 28.78 10.68
CA ALA A 506 73.11 28.43 11.66
C ALA A 506 73.30 26.97 12.09
N ASN A 507 73.72 26.73 13.33
CA ASN A 507 73.81 25.39 13.89
C ASN A 507 72.39 24.90 14.19
N LEU A 508 71.96 23.85 13.48
CA LEU A 508 70.79 23.07 13.88
C LEU A 508 71.05 22.46 15.25
N VAL A 509 72.24 21.90 15.45
CA VAL A 509 72.82 21.54 16.75
C VAL A 509 74.33 21.38 16.63
N GLU A 510 75.07 21.87 17.63
CA GLU A 510 76.46 21.48 17.90
C GLU A 510 76.50 20.78 19.27
N MET A 511 77.22 19.66 19.37
CA MET A 511 77.42 18.92 20.62
C MET A 511 78.85 18.42 20.78
N GLY A 512 79.33 18.39 22.02
CA GLY A 512 80.70 18.02 22.37
C GLY A 512 81.33 19.01 23.34
N ALA A 513 82.41 19.72 22.97
CA ALA A 513 82.95 20.79 23.83
C ALA A 513 81.95 21.91 24.10
N LYS A 514 81.19 22.28 23.07
CA LYS A 514 80.02 23.15 23.20
C LYS A 514 78.78 22.34 22.87
N ASN A 515 77.71 22.64 23.58
CA ASN A 515 76.39 22.08 23.32
C ASN A 515 75.45 23.24 23.08
N ILE A 516 75.21 23.59 21.82
CA ILE A 516 74.53 24.85 21.45
C ILE A 516 73.63 24.70 20.21
N LEU A 517 72.51 25.40 20.25
CA LEU A 517 71.68 25.76 19.10
C LEU A 517 71.87 27.25 18.83
N GLY A 518 71.99 27.69 17.59
CA GLY A 518 72.09 29.13 17.29
C GLY A 518 72.97 29.45 16.11
N ILE A 519 73.50 30.66 16.06
CA ILE A 519 74.23 31.21 14.92
C ILE A 519 75.67 31.49 15.32
N TYR A 520 76.61 31.08 14.46
CA TYR A 520 78.01 31.45 14.55
C TYR A 520 78.31 32.54 13.52
N THR A 521 78.99 33.59 13.95
CA THR A 521 79.43 34.73 13.13
C THR A 521 80.89 35.05 13.43
N MET A 522 81.53 35.84 12.57
CA MET A 522 82.84 36.41 12.87
C MET A 522 82.66 37.70 13.65
N ASN A 523 83.31 37.82 14.81
CA ASN A 523 83.33 39.08 15.54
C ASN A 523 84.33 40.08 14.93
N GLY A 524 84.27 41.34 15.36
CA GLY A 524 85.16 42.40 14.88
C GLY A 524 86.66 42.18 15.14
N SER A 525 87.03 41.17 15.94
CA SER A 525 88.43 40.75 16.17
C SER A 525 88.87 39.56 15.32
N GLY A 526 88.06 39.13 14.36
CA GLY A 526 88.38 37.98 13.49
C GLY A 526 88.30 36.63 14.21
N LYS A 527 87.58 36.53 15.33
CA LYS A 527 87.31 35.27 16.05
C LYS A 527 85.86 34.86 15.88
N ILE A 528 85.58 33.55 15.96
CA ILE A 528 84.22 33.02 15.90
C ILE A 528 83.48 33.41 17.19
N ALA A 529 82.37 34.13 17.05
CA ALA A 529 81.38 34.39 18.09
C ALA A 529 80.16 33.49 17.88
N SER A 530 79.50 33.15 18.99
CA SER A 530 78.30 32.31 18.99
C SER A 530 77.17 33.01 19.72
N GLU A 531 76.03 33.16 19.07
CA GLU A 531 74.77 33.60 19.66
C GLU A 531 73.79 32.43 19.65
N GLY A 532 73.21 32.10 20.81
CA GLY A 532 72.32 30.95 20.87
C GLY A 532 71.99 30.44 22.26
N LEU A 533 71.39 29.25 22.28
CA LEU A 533 70.96 28.55 23.46
C LEU A 533 71.91 27.40 23.79
N GLU A 534 72.59 27.50 24.93
CA GLU A 534 73.33 26.37 25.48
C GLU A 534 72.37 25.25 25.94
N ILE A 535 72.61 24.03 25.47
CA ILE A 535 71.81 22.83 25.77
C ILE A 535 72.60 21.83 26.65
N ASN A 536 73.54 22.30 27.47
CA ASN A 536 74.39 21.47 28.34
C ASN A 536 73.62 20.53 29.28
N ASN A 537 72.40 20.90 29.67
CA ASN A 537 71.56 20.11 30.57
C ASN A 537 70.61 19.14 29.83
N LEU A 538 70.66 19.10 28.50
CA LEU A 538 69.87 18.16 27.72
C LEU A 538 70.35 16.72 28.02
N LYS A 539 69.43 15.85 28.40
CA LYS A 539 69.76 14.45 28.71
C LYS A 539 70.21 13.74 27.44
N LYS A 540 71.12 12.77 27.55
CA LYS A 540 71.51 11.94 26.41
C LYS A 540 70.31 11.18 25.85
N GLY A 541 70.19 11.11 24.52
CA GLY A 541 69.07 10.43 23.86
C GLY A 541 68.80 10.95 22.45
N ALA A 542 67.82 10.36 21.77
CA ALA A 542 67.36 10.82 20.48
C ALA A 542 66.45 12.06 20.62
N TYR A 543 66.68 13.07 19.78
CA TYR A 543 65.83 14.26 19.68
C TYR A 543 65.64 14.64 18.22
N ILE A 544 64.46 15.17 17.89
CA ILE A 544 64.21 15.87 16.64
C ILE A 544 64.58 17.34 16.89
N PHE A 545 65.70 17.76 16.32
CA PHE A 545 66.06 19.17 16.25
C PHE A 545 65.45 19.75 14.99
N SER A 546 64.73 20.87 15.13
CA SER A 546 64.13 21.58 14.01
C SER A 546 64.64 23.02 13.95
N LEU A 547 64.87 23.51 12.74
CA LEU A 547 65.17 24.90 12.44
C LEU A 547 64.22 25.39 11.35
N GLU A 548 63.36 26.34 11.71
CA GLU A 548 62.48 27.03 10.78
C GLU A 548 63.11 28.36 10.37
N LYS A 549 63.36 28.55 9.08
CA LYS A 549 63.89 29.77 8.47
C LYS A 549 62.77 30.47 7.68
N SER A 550 62.54 31.74 8.02
CA SER A 550 61.61 32.64 7.33
C SER A 550 62.30 33.99 7.13
N GLY A 551 62.83 34.22 5.93
CA GLY A 551 63.70 35.35 5.64
C GLY A 551 64.93 35.37 6.55
N ALA A 552 65.07 36.44 7.33
CA ALA A 552 66.13 36.63 8.30
C ALA A 552 65.83 35.99 9.68
N THR A 553 64.62 35.49 9.91
CA THR A 553 64.21 34.93 11.21
C THR A 553 64.43 33.42 11.23
N PHE A 554 65.04 32.94 12.31
CA PHE A 554 65.38 31.55 12.55
C PHE A 554 64.77 31.12 13.88
N THR A 555 63.99 30.04 13.87
CA THR A 555 63.32 29.50 15.06
C THR A 555 63.73 28.04 15.27
N TRP A 556 64.34 27.74 16.41
CA TRP A 556 64.75 26.39 16.78
C TRP A 556 63.72 25.72 17.69
N LYS A 557 63.47 24.45 17.41
CA LYS A 557 62.61 23.58 18.22
C LYS A 557 63.39 22.31 18.60
N ILE A 558 63.12 21.79 19.80
CA ILE A 558 63.52 20.44 20.21
C ILE A 558 62.23 19.68 20.47
N ASN A 559 62.01 18.58 19.74
CA ASN A 559 60.81 17.75 19.87
C ASN A 559 59.52 18.61 19.81
N GLU A 560 59.40 19.43 18.76
CA GLU A 560 58.30 20.37 18.49
C GLU A 560 58.18 21.56 19.46
N GLN A 561 58.91 21.57 20.58
CA GLN A 561 58.92 22.69 21.51
C GLN A 561 59.88 23.77 21.03
N GLU A 562 59.37 24.96 20.76
CA GLU A 562 60.20 26.13 20.48
C GLU A 562 61.08 26.48 21.69
N VAL A 563 62.37 26.65 21.43
CA VAL A 563 63.38 26.93 22.46
C VAL A 563 64.20 28.18 22.19
N LEU A 564 64.32 28.63 20.95
CA LEU A 564 65.13 29.79 20.57
C LEU A 564 64.58 30.41 19.29
N GLN A 565 64.62 31.74 19.22
CA GLN A 565 64.40 32.49 17.99
C GLN A 565 65.47 33.57 17.89
N LEU A 566 66.10 33.69 16.73
CA LEU A 566 67.14 34.69 16.43
C LEU A 566 66.92 35.28 15.04
N ASN A 567 67.56 36.42 14.77
CA ASN A 567 67.57 37.03 13.45
C ASN A 567 69.00 37.12 12.90
N SER A 568 69.18 36.82 11.61
CA SER A 568 70.45 37.02 10.91
C SER A 568 70.22 37.40 9.45
N ASN A 569 70.55 38.65 9.13
CA ASN A 569 70.52 39.15 7.76
C ASN A 569 71.61 38.49 6.89
N ASP A 570 72.76 38.17 7.48
CA ASP A 570 73.88 37.53 6.78
C ASP A 570 73.54 36.13 6.27
N LEU A 571 72.57 35.46 6.90
CA LEU A 571 72.07 34.14 6.54
C LEU A 571 70.72 34.18 5.80
N ASN A 572 70.20 35.37 5.46
CA ASN A 572 68.99 35.51 4.67
C ASN A 572 69.26 35.24 3.17
N LYS A 573 69.61 34.00 2.87
CA LYS A 573 69.87 33.47 1.52
C LYS A 573 69.66 31.95 1.54
N PRO A 574 69.63 31.26 0.39
CA PRO A 574 69.60 29.81 0.38
C PRO A 574 70.85 29.21 1.05
N LEU A 575 70.65 28.21 1.91
CA LEU A 575 71.71 27.58 2.70
C LEU A 575 71.78 26.07 2.40
N GLU A 576 72.99 25.54 2.21
CA GLU A 576 73.21 24.08 2.17
C GLU A 576 73.26 23.46 3.57
N LEU A 577 72.93 22.18 3.65
CA LEU A 577 73.02 21.37 4.85
C LEU A 577 74.44 20.82 5.00
N ASN A 578 74.97 20.82 6.21
CA ASN A 578 76.28 20.25 6.52
C ASN A 578 76.21 19.47 7.82
N ALA A 579 76.91 18.33 7.89
CA ALA A 579 77.15 17.60 9.11
C ALA A 579 78.61 17.18 9.20
N SER A 580 79.27 17.41 10.34
CA SER A 580 80.70 17.13 10.50
C SER A 580 81.06 16.92 11.96
N THR A 581 82.18 16.24 12.22
CA THR A 581 82.76 16.15 13.57
C THR A 581 84.21 16.62 13.56
N LEU A 582 84.55 17.67 14.29
CA LEU A 582 85.94 18.13 14.44
C LEU A 582 86.56 17.60 15.73
N VAL A 583 87.85 17.27 15.71
CA VAL A 583 88.63 16.94 16.91
C VAL A 583 89.26 18.21 17.46
N ILE A 584 88.95 18.54 18.70
CA ILE A 584 89.32 19.80 19.37
C ILE A 584 90.24 19.56 20.57
N ASP A 585 90.29 18.33 21.08
CA ASP A 585 91.24 17.88 22.09
C ASP A 585 91.51 16.38 21.91
N LYS A 586 92.59 15.88 22.51
CA LYS A 586 93.00 14.48 22.41
C LYS A 586 91.94 13.55 22.99
N LEU A 587 91.40 12.67 22.16
CA LEU A 587 90.41 11.68 22.59
C LEU A 587 90.99 10.73 23.66
N PRO A 588 90.28 10.47 24.77
CA PRO A 588 90.70 9.52 25.81
C PRO A 588 90.57 8.05 25.37
N GLY A 589 89.78 7.78 24.32
CA GLY A 589 89.60 6.46 23.70
C GLY A 589 89.90 6.49 22.19
N SER A 590 89.56 5.40 21.49
CA SER A 590 89.90 5.24 20.06
C SER A 590 88.91 5.86 19.07
N SER A 591 87.69 6.24 19.50
CA SER A 591 86.67 6.80 18.59
C SER A 591 85.61 7.66 19.28
N ALA A 592 84.98 8.51 18.48
CA ALA A 592 83.73 9.22 18.76
C ALA A 592 82.83 9.12 17.52
N SER A 593 81.49 9.18 17.68
CA SER A 593 80.56 9.11 16.56
C SER A 593 79.49 10.19 16.67
N PHE A 594 79.13 10.78 15.54
CA PHE A 594 77.97 11.65 15.40
C PHE A 594 76.88 10.95 14.60
N ASP A 595 75.77 10.64 15.25
CA ASP A 595 74.71 9.81 14.69
C ASP A 595 73.45 10.64 14.36
N VAL A 596 73.03 10.58 13.09
CA VAL A 596 71.83 11.21 12.56
C VAL A 596 70.97 10.14 11.91
N GLU A 597 69.78 9.89 12.44
CA GLU A 597 68.89 8.81 11.96
C GLU A 597 68.20 9.20 10.67
N TRP A 598 67.66 10.42 10.59
CA TRP A 598 67.06 10.95 9.37
C TRP A 598 67.15 12.48 9.35
N VAL A 599 67.06 13.06 8.16
CA VAL A 599 66.89 14.49 7.93
C VAL A 599 65.74 14.72 6.93
N LYS A 600 64.95 15.75 7.17
CA LYS A 600 63.84 16.15 6.32
C LYS A 600 63.76 17.66 6.24
N CYS A 601 63.61 18.19 5.03
CA CYS A 601 63.38 19.60 4.79
C CYS A 601 62.01 19.81 4.16
N TYR A 602 61.34 20.86 4.62
CA TYR A 602 60.02 21.25 4.14
C TYR A 602 60.06 22.66 3.59
N ARG A 603 59.28 22.89 2.54
CA ARG A 603 59.01 24.22 2.00
C ARG A 603 57.51 24.44 1.99
N LYS A 604 57.09 25.69 2.19
CA LYS A 604 55.68 26.06 2.09
C LYS A 604 55.20 25.84 0.64
N LYS A 605 54.02 25.26 0.45
CA LYS A 605 53.41 25.01 -0.86
C LYS A 605 53.07 26.29 -1.60
#